data_AF-K2AKZ1-F1
#
_entry.id   AF-K2AKZ1-F1
#
_cell.length_a   1.000
_cell.length_b   1.000
_cell.length_c   1.000
_cell.angle_alpha   90.00
_cell.angle_beta   90.00
_cell.angle_gamma   90.00
#
_symmetry.space_group_name_H-M   'P 1'
#
loop_
_entity.id
_entity.type
_entity.pdbx_description
1 polymer ?
#
loop_
_entity_poly.entity_id
_entity_poly.type
_entity_poly.pdbx_seq_one_letter_code
_entity_poly.pdbx_strand_id
1 'polypeptide(L)'
;MKKINFKLISTLVGVVIVAALAGYAAREQPTTTRAFGNLVVTFESDPLFDFDDFKPGDCTQKSITVTNNRDEEVRVATKSANEASVGDFDLATQLDFVISENGVALYGDASSTGPKTLEDFYTDSDIIDGIMLTDVAGGGAQTVYKIRICFDINSGNDYQETKTVFDLVFGEILVPVKLPPECRHLEGIVTEKIEGTEGNDNIHGTIASELITGLGGNDRIDPSSGHDCIVAGEGNDHVDSSTGNEVILGGAGNDKLQGGTGNDIIYGGEGNDNIDLGSGSDTAYGEAGNDHITGGSGDDYLDGGSDTDSLFGGSGTDTCVSGENLNSCEI
;
A
#
# COMPACT_ATOMS: atom_id res chain seq x y z
N MET A 1 -44.14 -1.61 59.54
CA MET A 1 -45.26 -2.58 59.70
C MET A 1 -45.74 -3.02 58.33
N LYS A 2 -46.19 -4.28 58.17
CA LYS A 2 -46.70 -4.92 56.92
C LYS A 2 -45.63 -5.08 55.80
N LYS A 3 -45.69 -6.06 54.86
CA LYS A 3 -46.26 -7.44 54.72
C LYS A 3 -45.61 -8.03 53.44
N ILE A 4 -45.44 -9.34 53.20
CA ILE A 4 -45.66 -10.57 53.97
C ILE A 4 -44.60 -11.63 53.55
N ASN A 5 -44.56 -12.81 54.21
CA ASN A 5 -43.78 -13.99 53.80
C ASN A 5 -44.76 -15.17 53.63
N PHE A 6 -44.67 -15.99 52.58
CA PHE A 6 -45.27 -17.35 52.52
C PHE A 6 -44.66 -18.13 51.33
N LYS A 7 -44.37 -19.44 51.33
CA LYS A 7 -43.96 -20.50 52.28
C LYS A 7 -44.01 -21.80 51.44
N LEU A 8 -42.98 -22.65 51.51
CA LEU A 8 -42.96 -23.98 50.87
C LEU A 8 -44.15 -24.88 51.28
N ILE A 9 -44.67 -25.70 50.36
CA ILE A 9 -45.14 -27.08 50.60
C ILE A 9 -44.69 -27.99 49.43
N SER A 10 -44.48 -29.27 49.75
CA SER A 10 -43.99 -30.41 48.93
C SER A 10 -44.84 -30.74 47.68
N THR A 11 -44.44 -31.61 46.73
CA THR A 11 -44.20 -33.06 46.94
C THR A 11 -43.46 -33.73 45.76
N LEU A 12 -42.80 -34.84 46.07
CA LEU A 12 -41.85 -35.64 45.29
C LEU A 12 -42.49 -36.48 44.14
N VAL A 13 -42.03 -36.30 42.89
CA VAL A 13 -41.97 -37.35 41.84
C VAL A 13 -40.75 -37.08 40.97
N GLY A 14 -39.97 -38.11 40.64
CA GLY A 14 -38.79 -37.97 39.78
C GLY A 14 -39.15 -37.73 38.31
N VAL A 15 -38.56 -36.70 37.71
CA VAL A 15 -38.47 -36.54 36.25
C VAL A 15 -36.99 -36.44 35.91
N VAL A 16 -36.55 -37.31 35.00
CA VAL A 16 -35.20 -37.28 34.45
C VAL A 16 -35.07 -36.03 33.58
N ILE A 17 -34.41 -34.99 34.10
CA ILE A 17 -34.02 -33.85 33.26
C ILE A 17 -32.78 -34.28 32.47
N VAL A 18 -33.02 -34.80 31.27
CA VAL A 18 -32.01 -34.81 30.20
C VAL A 18 -31.85 -33.36 29.74
N ALA A 19 -31.05 -32.57 30.46
CA ALA A 19 -30.56 -31.31 29.96
C ALA A 19 -29.45 -31.62 28.95
N ALA A 20 -29.69 -31.25 27.69
CA ALA A 20 -28.79 -31.61 26.60
C ALA A 20 -27.38 -31.02 26.81
N LEU A 21 -26.38 -31.86 26.57
CA LEU A 21 -25.04 -31.42 26.13
C LEU A 21 -25.17 -30.81 24.73
N ALA A 22 -25.76 -29.63 24.63
CA ALA A 22 -25.65 -28.78 23.45
C ALA A 22 -24.34 -28.00 23.57
N GLY A 23 -23.45 -28.17 22.60
CA GLY A 23 -22.11 -27.60 22.64
C GLY A 23 -22.15 -26.09 22.79
N TYR A 24 -21.35 -25.58 23.73
CA TYR A 24 -21.00 -24.15 23.78
C TYR A 24 -19.99 -23.91 22.64
N ALA A 25 -20.48 -23.84 21.41
CA ALA A 25 -19.68 -23.36 20.30
C ALA A 25 -19.24 -21.93 20.64
N ALA A 26 -17.94 -21.69 20.68
CA ALA A 26 -17.42 -20.34 20.85
C ALA A 26 -18.00 -19.48 19.73
N ARG A 27 -18.65 -18.38 20.09
CA ARG A 27 -19.13 -17.41 19.12
C ARG A 27 -17.90 -16.77 18.50
N GLU A 28 -17.55 -17.18 17.29
CA GLU A 28 -16.46 -16.58 16.52
C GLU A 28 -16.67 -15.06 16.48
N GLN A 29 -15.66 -14.32 16.95
CA GLN A 29 -15.65 -12.87 16.84
C GLN A 29 -15.52 -12.52 15.35
N PRO A 30 -16.12 -11.42 14.86
CA PRO A 30 -15.95 -11.00 13.48
C PRO A 30 -14.48 -10.64 13.24
N THR A 31 -13.76 -11.53 12.57
CA THR A 31 -12.39 -11.28 12.13
C THR A 31 -12.39 -10.39 10.91
N THR A 32 -11.56 -9.35 10.90
CA THR A 32 -11.32 -8.55 9.70
C THR A 32 -10.06 -9.08 9.02
N THR A 33 -10.09 -9.34 7.72
CA THR A 33 -8.89 -9.73 6.96
C THR A 33 -8.59 -8.68 5.90
N ARG A 34 -7.33 -8.26 5.79
CA ARG A 34 -6.81 -7.37 4.75
C ARG A 34 -5.57 -8.01 4.12
N ALA A 35 -5.35 -7.77 2.83
CA ALA A 35 -4.14 -8.17 2.12
C ALA A 35 -3.30 -6.92 1.80
N PHE A 36 -1.98 -7.08 1.76
CA PHE A 36 -0.98 -6.07 1.45
C PHE A 36 0.16 -6.80 0.72
N GLY A 37 0.30 -6.70 -0.61
CA GLY A 37 1.16 -7.60 -1.38
C GLY A 37 0.91 -9.10 -1.08
N ASN A 38 1.98 -9.86 -0.80
CA ASN A 38 1.87 -11.28 -0.40
C ASN A 38 1.48 -11.47 1.09
N LEU A 39 1.34 -10.40 1.86
CA LEU A 39 0.98 -10.43 3.27
C LEU A 39 -0.54 -10.47 3.46
N VAL A 40 -1.05 -11.43 4.23
CA VAL A 40 -2.46 -11.46 4.65
C VAL A 40 -2.54 -11.30 6.17
N VAL A 41 -3.14 -10.18 6.60
CA VAL A 41 -3.31 -9.83 8.01
C VAL A 41 -4.75 -10.05 8.42
N THR A 42 -4.98 -10.94 9.39
CA THR A 42 -6.28 -11.21 10.00
C THR A 42 -6.29 -10.69 11.44
N PHE A 43 -7.16 -9.73 11.71
CA PHE A 43 -7.41 -9.18 13.03
C PHE A 43 -8.45 -10.05 13.77
N GLU A 44 -8.19 -10.43 15.02
CA GLU A 44 -9.13 -11.21 15.85
C GLU A 44 -10.42 -10.43 16.24
N SER A 45 -10.45 -9.13 15.95
CA SER A 45 -11.58 -8.21 16.14
C SER A 45 -11.42 -7.02 15.18
N ASP A 46 -12.28 -6.01 15.27
CA ASP A 46 -12.11 -4.73 14.57
C ASP A 46 -10.67 -4.17 14.79
N PRO A 47 -9.90 -3.78 13.74
CA PRO A 47 -8.57 -3.21 13.90
C PRO A 47 -8.56 -1.90 14.72
N LEU A 48 -9.70 -1.19 14.79
CA LEU A 48 -9.82 0.09 15.46
C LEU A 48 -9.50 -0.01 16.96
N PHE A 49 -8.43 0.66 17.39
CA PHE A 49 -8.19 0.94 18.81
C PHE A 49 -8.96 2.20 19.19
N ASP A 50 -10.10 2.04 19.87
CA ASP A 50 -10.84 3.15 20.50
C ASP A 50 -10.22 3.42 21.88
N PHE A 51 -9.73 4.63 22.08
CA PHE A 51 -9.14 5.08 23.34
C PHE A 51 -10.13 6.00 24.06
N ASP A 52 -11.02 5.41 24.86
CA ASP A 52 -11.83 6.14 25.84
C ASP A 52 -11.16 6.09 27.23
N ASP A 53 -11.06 7.24 27.91
CA ASP A 53 -10.79 7.38 29.35
C ASP A 53 -9.43 6.88 29.90
N PHE A 54 -8.37 6.88 29.09
CA PHE A 54 -7.02 6.43 29.50
C PHE A 54 -6.35 7.31 30.57
N LYS A 55 -5.51 6.67 31.40
CA LYS A 55 -4.63 7.29 32.39
C LYS A 55 -3.17 6.86 32.21
N PRO A 56 -2.19 7.60 32.78
CA PRO A 56 -0.78 7.20 32.83
C PRO A 56 -0.60 5.74 33.28
N GLY A 57 -0.05 4.90 32.39
CA GLY A 57 0.16 3.46 32.60
C GLY A 57 -0.97 2.52 32.15
N ASP A 58 -2.10 3.03 31.64
CA ASP A 58 -3.11 2.17 31.01
C ASP A 58 -2.62 1.66 29.64
N CYS A 59 -2.98 0.43 29.28
CA CYS A 59 -2.59 -0.21 28.02
C CYS A 59 -3.77 -0.93 27.35
N THR A 60 -3.85 -0.82 26.03
CA THR A 60 -4.70 -1.66 25.18
C THR A 60 -3.83 -2.67 24.40
N GLN A 61 -4.40 -3.82 24.04
CA GLN A 61 -3.69 -4.85 23.28
C GLN A 61 -4.66 -5.59 22.36
N LYS A 62 -4.27 -5.79 21.09
CA LYS A 62 -4.95 -6.67 20.13
C LYS A 62 -3.98 -7.75 19.63
N SER A 63 -4.50 -8.91 19.28
CA SER A 63 -3.75 -9.90 18.51
C SER A 63 -4.06 -9.77 17.02
N ILE A 64 -3.05 -9.99 16.20
CA ILE A 64 -3.15 -10.14 14.75
C ILE A 64 -2.54 -11.49 14.36
N THR A 65 -3.10 -12.11 13.33
CA THR A 65 -2.50 -13.25 12.66
C THR A 65 -1.98 -12.76 11.32
N VAL A 66 -0.67 -12.84 11.12
CA VAL A 66 0.01 -12.45 9.89
C VAL A 66 0.39 -13.71 9.13
N THR A 67 -0.01 -13.78 7.86
CA THR A 67 0.35 -14.86 6.94
C THR A 67 1.28 -14.27 5.89
N ASN A 68 2.56 -14.65 5.90
CA ASN A 68 3.51 -14.25 4.85
C ASN A 68 3.54 -15.34 3.76
N ASN A 69 3.10 -14.99 2.55
CA ASN A 69 3.11 -15.94 1.44
C ASN A 69 4.39 -15.89 0.60
N ARG A 70 5.21 -14.83 0.67
CA ARG A 70 6.43 -14.70 -0.16
C ARG A 70 7.46 -13.61 0.19
N ASP A 71 7.19 -12.69 1.11
CA ASP A 71 8.01 -11.48 1.34
C ASP A 71 9.27 -11.78 2.18
N GLU A 72 10.41 -11.15 1.86
CA GLU A 72 11.69 -11.39 2.55
C GLU A 72 11.87 -10.53 3.83
N GLU A 73 11.24 -9.36 3.91
CA GLU A 73 11.24 -8.48 5.07
C GLU A 73 9.83 -7.89 5.31
N VAL A 74 9.31 -8.00 6.54
CA VAL A 74 8.00 -7.44 6.91
C VAL A 74 8.17 -6.51 8.10
N ARG A 75 7.61 -5.30 8.02
CA ARG A 75 7.57 -4.33 9.11
C ARG A 75 6.13 -3.90 9.42
N VAL A 76 5.93 -3.31 10.60
CA VAL A 76 4.62 -2.77 11.02
C VAL A 76 4.78 -1.34 11.54
N ALA A 77 3.91 -0.46 11.06
CA ALA A 77 3.77 0.91 11.51
C ALA A 77 2.34 1.21 11.98
N THR A 78 2.14 2.39 12.53
CA THR A 78 0.81 2.90 12.88
C THR A 78 0.65 4.30 12.31
N LYS A 79 -0.54 4.64 11.79
CA LYS A 79 -0.87 6.00 11.39
C LYS A 79 -2.11 6.45 12.17
N SER A 80 -2.01 7.59 12.86
CA SER A 80 -3.19 8.21 13.48
C SER A 80 -4.09 8.79 12.38
N ALA A 81 -5.39 8.54 12.47
CA ALA A 81 -6.39 9.18 11.59
C ALA A 81 -6.70 10.63 12.01
N ASN A 82 -6.27 11.03 13.22
CA ASN A 82 -6.39 12.39 13.74
C ASN A 82 -5.03 13.10 13.65
N GLU A 83 -4.76 13.76 12.52
CA GLU A 83 -3.52 14.54 12.26
C GLU A 83 -3.50 15.91 12.99
N ALA A 84 -4.28 16.08 14.06
CA ALA A 84 -4.40 17.33 14.80
C ALA A 84 -3.92 17.18 16.24
N SER A 85 -2.97 18.04 16.63
CA SER A 85 -2.63 18.31 18.03
C SER A 85 -3.89 18.75 18.80
N VAL A 86 -4.27 17.97 19.81
CA VAL A 86 -5.45 18.28 20.64
C VAL A 86 -5.03 19.28 21.73
N GLY A 87 -4.81 20.53 21.32
CA GLY A 87 -4.34 21.60 22.21
C GLY A 87 -2.85 21.48 22.54
N ASP A 88 -2.48 21.69 23.81
CA ASP A 88 -1.10 21.58 24.33
C ASP A 88 -0.62 20.11 24.48
N PHE A 89 -1.36 19.14 23.94
CA PHE A 89 -1.10 17.72 24.11
C PHE A 89 -0.35 17.14 22.91
N ASP A 90 0.91 16.79 23.13
CA ASP A 90 1.75 16.12 22.15
C ASP A 90 1.55 14.60 22.19
N LEU A 91 0.75 14.10 21.24
CA LEU A 91 0.53 12.67 21.03
C LEU A 91 1.81 11.93 20.59
N ALA A 92 2.80 12.63 20.04
CA ALA A 92 4.03 12.03 19.52
C ALA A 92 4.86 11.37 20.64
N THR A 93 4.96 12.04 21.78
CA THR A 93 5.90 11.69 22.87
C THR A 93 5.31 10.89 24.04
N GLN A 94 3.99 10.63 24.07
CA GLN A 94 3.29 10.14 25.28
C GLN A 94 2.60 8.76 25.13
N LEU A 95 2.85 8.05 24.02
CA LEU A 95 2.32 6.72 23.74
C LEU A 95 3.45 5.75 23.41
N ASP A 96 3.56 4.67 24.18
CA ASP A 96 4.47 3.55 23.98
C ASP A 96 3.84 2.49 23.08
N PHE A 97 4.46 2.22 21.93
CA PHE A 97 4.10 1.16 21.00
C PHE A 97 5.05 -0.04 21.19
N VAL A 98 4.46 -1.19 21.51
CA VAL A 98 5.18 -2.45 21.71
C VAL A 98 4.49 -3.55 20.91
N ILE A 99 5.15 -4.02 19.86
CA ILE A 99 4.78 -5.28 19.21
C ILE A 99 5.48 -6.41 19.96
N SER A 100 4.82 -7.55 20.09
CA SER A 100 5.40 -8.73 20.72
C SER A 100 5.07 -10.02 19.99
N GLU A 101 6.09 -10.86 19.87
CA GLU A 101 6.10 -12.15 19.21
C GLU A 101 6.38 -13.21 20.26
N ASN A 102 5.51 -14.22 20.39
CA ASN A 102 5.64 -15.28 21.40
C ASN A 102 5.80 -14.79 22.87
N GLY A 103 5.49 -13.52 23.15
CA GLY A 103 5.68 -12.86 24.45
C GLY A 103 7.02 -12.14 24.63
N VAL A 104 7.90 -12.16 23.63
CA VAL A 104 9.10 -11.33 23.52
C VAL A 104 8.71 -10.01 22.86
N ALA A 105 9.15 -8.88 23.40
CA ALA A 105 8.92 -7.58 22.78
C ALA A 105 9.88 -7.36 21.61
N LEU A 106 9.32 -6.91 20.49
CA LEU A 106 10.06 -6.46 19.32
C LEU A 106 10.23 -4.94 19.45
N TYR A 107 11.47 -4.54 19.67
CA TYR A 107 11.92 -3.16 19.53
C TYR A 107 12.63 -3.07 18.17
N GLY A 108 12.55 -1.93 17.49
CA GLY A 108 13.05 -1.75 16.12
C GLY A 108 14.57 -1.94 15.97
N ASP A 109 15.12 -1.54 14.82
CA ASP A 109 16.54 -1.73 14.56
C ASP A 109 17.46 -0.89 15.48
N ALA A 110 18.77 -1.10 15.34
CA ALA A 110 19.75 -1.17 16.44
C ALA A 110 20.03 0.12 17.25
N SER A 111 19.24 1.18 17.10
CA SER A 111 19.40 2.48 17.76
C SER A 111 18.59 2.63 19.06
N SER A 112 17.44 1.96 19.20
CA SER A 112 16.54 2.13 20.37
C SER A 112 16.58 0.94 21.34
N THR A 113 16.67 1.21 22.65
CA THR A 113 16.71 0.19 23.72
C THR A 113 15.39 0.06 24.49
N GLY A 114 14.26 0.38 23.87
CA GLY A 114 12.95 0.45 24.52
C GLY A 114 11.78 0.55 23.52
N PRO A 115 10.54 0.70 24.01
CA PRO A 115 9.34 0.93 23.19
C PRO A 115 9.55 2.06 22.17
N LYS A 116 8.90 1.95 21.01
CA LYS A 116 8.81 3.06 20.05
C LYS A 116 7.71 4.01 20.52
N THR A 117 7.97 5.31 20.45
CA THR A 117 6.95 6.35 20.61
C THR A 117 6.19 6.57 19.31
N LEU A 118 5.14 7.40 19.32
CA LEU A 118 4.49 7.79 18.07
C LEU A 118 5.42 8.69 17.22
N GLU A 119 6.27 9.52 17.85
CA GLU A 119 7.28 10.36 17.19
C GLU A 119 8.27 9.55 16.34
N ASP A 120 8.68 8.36 16.79
CA ASP A 120 9.59 7.48 16.05
C ASP A 120 9.02 7.04 14.68
N PHE A 121 7.70 7.06 14.50
CA PHE A 121 7.05 6.80 13.20
C PHE A 121 6.83 8.06 12.35
N TYR A 122 7.11 9.25 12.87
CA TYR A 122 6.80 10.55 12.25
C TYR A 122 8.02 11.47 12.01
N THR A 123 9.24 11.11 12.43
CA THR A 123 10.39 11.99 12.19
C THR A 123 10.70 12.19 10.71
N ASP A 124 10.84 13.46 10.33
CA ASP A 124 10.87 14.03 8.97
C ASP A 124 12.22 13.75 8.24
N SER A 125 12.57 12.47 8.08
CA SER A 125 13.85 12.06 7.47
C SER A 125 13.79 10.70 6.77
N ASP A 126 13.11 10.64 5.61
CA ASP A 126 13.21 9.60 4.55
C ASP A 126 13.04 8.11 4.96
N ILE A 127 12.76 7.82 6.24
CA ILE A 127 12.76 6.50 6.85
C ILE A 127 11.64 6.46 7.90
N ILE A 128 10.58 5.69 7.65
CA ILE A 128 9.62 5.33 8.70
C ILE A 128 10.22 4.16 9.48
N ASP A 129 10.67 4.39 10.71
CA ASP A 129 11.31 3.38 11.58
C ASP A 129 10.26 2.44 12.21
N GLY A 130 9.67 1.62 11.35
CA GLY A 130 8.71 0.60 11.75
C GLY A 130 9.35 -0.66 12.32
N ILE A 131 8.56 -1.39 13.11
CA ILE A 131 9.04 -2.55 13.86
C ILE A 131 9.08 -3.77 12.93
N MET A 132 10.28 -4.32 12.72
CA MET A 132 10.50 -5.55 11.95
C MET A 132 9.88 -6.77 12.65
N LEU A 133 9.20 -7.62 11.88
CA LEU A 133 8.62 -8.88 12.35
C LEU A 133 9.58 -10.04 12.09
N THR A 134 9.97 -10.78 13.13
CA THR A 134 11.13 -11.68 13.06
C THR A 134 10.82 -13.17 12.77
N ASP A 135 9.68 -13.74 13.19
CA ASP A 135 9.29 -15.12 12.83
C ASP A 135 8.15 -15.18 11.77
N VAL A 136 8.10 -14.28 10.77
CA VAL A 136 7.19 -14.45 9.60
C VAL A 136 7.78 -15.48 8.62
N ALA A 137 7.61 -16.76 8.93
CA ALA A 137 8.03 -17.84 8.05
C ALA A 137 7.27 -17.79 6.71
N GLY A 138 8.00 -17.63 5.61
CA GLY A 138 7.44 -17.61 4.26
C GLY A 138 6.78 -18.94 3.84
N GLY A 139 6.08 -18.92 2.70
CA GLY A 139 5.36 -20.08 2.18
C GLY A 139 3.97 -20.30 2.80
N GLY A 140 3.35 -19.25 3.35
CA GLY A 140 1.98 -19.26 3.86
C GLY A 140 1.85 -19.73 5.31
N ALA A 141 2.94 -19.68 6.10
CA ALA A 141 2.83 -19.92 7.53
C ALA A 141 2.15 -18.73 8.23
N GLN A 142 1.48 -19.01 9.36
CA GLN A 142 0.75 -18.03 10.15
C GLN A 142 1.48 -17.76 11.47
N THR A 143 1.84 -16.52 11.71
CA THR A 143 2.47 -16.07 12.97
C THR A 143 1.55 -15.08 13.68
N VAL A 144 1.38 -15.27 14.99
CA VAL A 144 0.46 -14.45 15.82
C VAL A 144 1.26 -13.42 16.61
N TYR A 145 1.03 -12.16 16.31
CA TYR A 145 1.65 -11.02 16.99
C TYR A 145 0.65 -10.35 17.93
N LYS A 146 1.16 -9.78 19.01
CA LYS A 146 0.39 -8.96 19.96
C LYS A 146 0.90 -7.53 19.92
N ILE A 147 0.06 -6.65 19.38
CA ILE A 147 0.30 -5.21 19.36
C ILE A 147 -0.29 -4.63 20.64
N ARG A 148 0.57 -4.02 21.46
CA ARG A 148 0.20 -3.30 22.67
C ARG A 148 0.53 -1.82 22.50
N ILE A 149 -0.42 -0.98 22.89
CA ILE A 149 -0.24 0.47 22.96
C ILE A 149 -0.50 0.87 24.41
N CYS A 150 0.46 1.55 25.04
CA CYS A 150 0.38 2.02 26.42
C CYS A 150 0.49 3.54 26.47
N PHE A 151 -0.20 4.18 27.41
CA PHE A 151 -0.03 5.61 27.68
C PHE A 151 1.11 5.79 28.68
N ASP A 152 2.12 6.61 28.35
CA ASP A 152 3.34 6.72 29.16
C ASP A 152 2.99 7.12 30.61
N ILE A 153 3.57 6.41 31.56
CA ILE A 153 3.41 6.65 32.99
C ILE A 153 4.01 7.99 33.45
N ASN A 154 4.93 8.56 32.65
CA ASN A 154 5.61 9.84 32.93
C ASN A 154 4.97 11.05 32.23
N SER A 155 3.91 10.86 31.42
CA SER A 155 3.16 11.89 30.68
C SER A 155 2.59 13.04 31.52
N GLY A 156 2.56 12.91 32.86
CA GLY A 156 2.35 14.02 33.79
C GLY A 156 0.93 14.55 33.92
N ASN A 157 -0.03 14.08 33.12
CA ASN A 157 -1.42 14.55 33.11
C ASN A 157 -2.38 13.53 33.75
N ASP A 158 -3.12 13.97 34.78
CA ASP A 158 -4.25 13.24 35.36
C ASP A 158 -5.46 13.30 34.41
N TYR A 159 -5.74 12.19 33.71
CA TYR A 159 -6.99 11.88 32.97
C TYR A 159 -7.35 12.79 31.77
N GLN A 160 -7.59 12.21 30.59
CA GLN A 160 -7.98 12.94 29.37
C GLN A 160 -9.16 12.28 28.66
N GLU A 161 -10.23 13.05 28.39
CA GLU A 161 -11.35 12.65 27.54
C GLU A 161 -11.01 12.90 26.05
N THR A 162 -10.08 12.13 25.49
CA THR A 162 -9.65 12.27 24.07
C THR A 162 -9.97 11.01 23.27
N LYS A 163 -10.99 11.07 22.41
CA LYS A 163 -11.25 10.04 21.39
C LYS A 163 -10.22 10.10 20.27
N THR A 164 -9.10 9.40 20.46
CA THR A 164 -8.10 9.18 19.41
C THR A 164 -8.30 7.81 18.80
N VAL A 165 -8.25 7.74 17.46
CA VAL A 165 -8.33 6.50 16.70
C VAL A 165 -7.02 6.32 15.95
N PHE A 166 -6.41 5.16 16.14
CA PHE A 166 -5.20 4.73 15.43
C PHE A 166 -5.57 3.61 14.48
N ASP A 167 -5.20 3.76 13.20
CA ASP A 167 -5.25 2.69 12.21
C ASP A 167 -3.87 2.03 12.13
N LEU A 168 -3.86 0.69 12.08
CA LEU A 168 -2.63 -0.06 11.88
C LEU A 168 -2.32 -0.12 10.39
N VAL A 169 -1.12 0.31 10.01
CA VAL A 169 -0.64 0.28 8.63
C VAL A 169 0.35 -0.88 8.50
N PHE A 170 0.00 -1.84 7.67
CA PHE A 170 0.85 -2.97 7.31
C PHE A 170 1.32 -2.80 5.87
N GLY A 171 2.53 -3.26 5.63
CA GLY A 171 3.15 -3.35 4.32
C GLY A 171 4.64 -3.63 4.49
N GLU A 172 5.31 -3.92 3.39
CA GLU A 172 6.67 -3.42 3.25
C GLU A 172 6.58 -1.91 3.47
N ILE A 173 7.21 -1.40 4.52
CA ILE A 173 7.00 0.00 4.90
C ILE A 173 7.65 0.85 3.84
N LEU A 174 6.78 1.47 3.03
CA LEU A 174 6.82 2.85 2.55
C LEU A 174 8.09 3.60 2.99
N VAL A 175 9.22 3.23 2.37
CA VAL A 175 10.09 4.23 1.80
C VAL A 175 9.14 5.09 0.97
N PRO A 176 9.01 6.42 1.21
CA PRO A 176 8.22 7.25 0.33
C PRO A 176 8.80 7.01 -1.07
N VAL A 177 8.02 6.31 -1.91
CA VAL A 177 8.54 5.74 -3.14
C VAL A 177 9.08 6.93 -3.92
N LYS A 178 10.41 6.98 -4.09
CA LYS A 178 11.04 8.18 -4.62
C LYS A 178 10.83 8.16 -6.12
N LEU A 179 9.64 8.62 -6.50
CA LEU A 179 9.18 8.61 -7.87
C LEU A 179 10.14 9.44 -8.74
N PRO A 180 10.44 8.98 -9.97
CA PRO A 180 11.02 9.82 -11.00
C PRO A 180 10.30 11.17 -11.07
N PRO A 181 11.00 12.28 -11.38
CA PRO A 181 10.39 13.62 -11.42
C PRO A 181 9.08 13.73 -12.21
N GLU A 182 8.93 12.88 -13.21
CA GLU A 182 7.82 12.65 -14.15
C GLU A 182 6.62 12.04 -13.42
N CYS A 183 6.83 10.93 -12.69
CA CYS A 183 5.81 10.22 -11.94
C CYS A 183 5.32 10.93 -10.67
N ARG A 184 5.94 12.03 -10.23
CA ARG A 184 5.61 12.67 -8.92
C ARG A 184 4.16 13.14 -8.76
N HIS A 185 3.39 13.29 -9.83
CA HIS A 185 1.95 13.56 -9.70
C HIS A 185 1.16 12.36 -9.15
N LEU A 186 1.79 11.18 -9.06
CA LEU A 186 1.30 9.97 -8.40
C LEU A 186 1.84 9.81 -6.96
N GLU A 187 2.52 10.82 -6.39
CA GLU A 187 2.95 10.81 -4.99
C GLU A 187 1.74 10.61 -4.05
N GLY A 188 1.81 9.58 -3.20
CA GLY A 188 0.71 9.19 -2.30
C GLY A 188 -0.43 8.41 -2.97
N ILE A 189 -0.35 8.16 -4.29
CA ILE A 189 -1.19 7.19 -5.00
C ILE A 189 -0.47 5.85 -5.09
N VAL A 190 0.82 5.85 -5.50
CA VAL A 190 1.65 4.64 -5.55
C VAL A 190 1.83 4.04 -4.15
N THR A 191 1.45 2.77 -4.00
CA THR A 191 1.44 2.00 -2.74
C THR A 191 2.43 0.84 -2.69
N GLU A 192 2.82 0.27 -3.83
CA GLU A 192 3.71 -0.90 -3.90
C GLU A 192 4.86 -0.64 -4.89
N LYS A 193 5.93 -1.46 -4.83
CA LYS A 193 7.08 -1.38 -5.74
C LYS A 193 7.47 -2.76 -6.25
N ILE A 194 7.80 -2.86 -7.53
CA ILE A 194 8.27 -4.08 -8.19
C ILE A 194 9.58 -3.77 -8.92
N GLU A 195 10.63 -4.55 -8.68
CA GLU A 195 11.92 -4.42 -9.36
C GLU A 195 12.26 -5.70 -10.13
N GLY A 196 12.73 -5.54 -11.36
CA GLY A 196 13.37 -6.56 -12.18
C GLY A 196 14.87 -6.68 -11.90
N THR A 197 15.63 -7.08 -12.92
CA THR A 197 17.06 -7.36 -12.83
C THR A 197 17.82 -6.79 -14.03
N GLU A 198 19.15 -6.93 -14.05
CA GLU A 198 20.01 -6.54 -15.17
C GLU A 198 19.92 -7.54 -16.37
N GLY A 199 18.80 -8.25 -16.51
CA GLY A 199 18.54 -9.11 -17.66
C GLY A 199 17.06 -9.47 -17.83
N ASN A 200 16.67 -9.77 -19.06
CA ASN A 200 15.31 -10.00 -19.55
C ASN A 200 14.33 -10.66 -18.54
N ASP A 201 13.42 -9.86 -18.00
CA ASP A 201 12.40 -10.25 -17.04
C ASP A 201 10.99 -10.33 -17.65
N ASN A 202 10.08 -10.98 -16.90
CA ASN A 202 8.64 -11.00 -17.19
C ASN A 202 7.91 -10.53 -15.94
N ILE A 203 7.62 -9.25 -15.89
CA ILE A 203 7.08 -8.54 -14.72
C ILE A 203 5.56 -8.43 -14.88
N HIS A 204 4.83 -8.80 -13.82
CA HIS A 204 3.38 -8.67 -13.75
C HIS A 204 3.01 -7.88 -12.49
N GLY A 205 2.35 -6.74 -12.67
CA GLY A 205 1.76 -5.91 -11.62
C GLY A 205 0.42 -6.45 -11.13
N THR A 206 -0.35 -5.64 -10.41
CA THR A 206 -1.60 -6.08 -9.76
C THR A 206 -2.84 -5.26 -10.16
N ILE A 207 -3.62 -4.81 -9.17
CA ILE A 207 -4.73 -3.85 -9.32
C ILE A 207 -4.50 -2.60 -8.46
N ALA A 208 -3.32 -2.48 -7.86
CA ALA A 208 -2.92 -1.35 -7.03
C ALA A 208 -2.15 -0.35 -7.89
N SER A 209 -1.67 0.73 -7.27
CA SER A 209 -0.81 1.70 -7.96
C SER A 209 0.64 1.41 -7.58
N GLU A 210 1.48 1.12 -8.56
CA GLU A 210 2.79 0.50 -8.38
C GLU A 210 3.91 1.34 -9.02
N LEU A 211 5.10 1.35 -8.40
CA LEU A 211 6.33 1.70 -9.11
C LEU A 211 6.95 0.41 -9.64
N ILE A 212 7.00 0.25 -10.96
CA ILE A 212 7.67 -0.87 -11.62
C ILE A 212 8.99 -0.37 -12.21
N THR A 213 10.07 -1.13 -12.00
CA THR A 213 11.39 -0.82 -12.58
C THR A 213 11.99 -2.09 -13.18
N GLY A 214 12.15 -2.16 -14.51
CA GLY A 214 12.76 -3.31 -15.20
C GLY A 214 14.27 -3.42 -14.97
N LEU A 215 14.96 -2.28 -15.08
CA LEU A 215 16.42 -2.05 -15.02
C LEU A 215 17.12 -2.26 -16.36
N GLY A 216 17.31 -3.50 -16.81
CA GLY A 216 18.01 -3.73 -18.07
C GLY A 216 17.94 -5.14 -18.63
N GLY A 217 18.23 -5.28 -19.91
CA GLY A 217 17.79 -6.44 -20.70
C GLY A 217 16.41 -6.17 -21.32
N ASN A 218 15.97 -7.04 -22.23
CA ASN A 218 14.71 -6.82 -22.94
C ASN A 218 13.55 -7.43 -22.16
N ASP A 219 12.76 -6.58 -21.51
CA ASP A 219 11.75 -6.95 -20.53
C ASP A 219 10.36 -7.03 -21.14
N ARG A 220 9.48 -7.80 -20.48
CA ARG A 220 8.04 -7.75 -20.71
C ARG A 220 7.36 -7.34 -19.41
N ILE A 221 6.67 -6.21 -19.43
CA ILE A 221 6.01 -5.61 -18.28
C ILE A 221 4.50 -5.51 -18.57
N ASP A 222 3.71 -6.06 -17.66
CA ASP A 222 2.24 -6.03 -17.68
C ASP A 222 1.81 -5.53 -16.29
N PRO A 223 1.63 -4.21 -16.08
CA PRO A 223 1.19 -3.68 -14.78
C PRO A 223 -0.26 -4.08 -14.46
N SER A 224 -0.98 -4.69 -15.40
CA SER A 224 -2.40 -4.99 -15.30
C SER A 224 -3.25 -3.72 -15.20
N SER A 225 -3.55 -3.19 -14.01
CA SER A 225 -4.40 -2.00 -13.87
C SER A 225 -4.06 -1.21 -12.62
N GLY A 226 -4.06 0.12 -12.69
CA GLY A 226 -3.66 0.89 -11.53
C GLY A 226 -3.62 2.39 -11.79
N HIS A 227 -2.57 3.02 -11.27
CA HIS A 227 -2.12 4.35 -11.66
C HIS A 227 -0.61 4.29 -11.50
N ASP A 228 0.03 3.64 -12.47
CA ASP A 228 1.35 3.05 -12.28
C ASP A 228 2.45 3.92 -12.84
N CYS A 229 3.59 3.92 -12.16
CA CYS A 229 4.83 4.49 -12.66
C CYS A 229 5.70 3.33 -13.15
N ILE A 230 5.91 3.21 -14.46
CA ILE A 230 6.76 2.18 -15.06
C ILE A 230 8.03 2.83 -15.58
N VAL A 231 9.18 2.28 -15.19
CA VAL A 231 10.50 2.60 -15.74
C VAL A 231 11.06 1.30 -16.32
N ALA A 232 11.01 1.11 -17.64
CA ALA A 232 11.43 -0.16 -18.23
C ALA A 232 12.96 -0.31 -18.12
N GLY A 233 13.73 0.55 -18.80
CA GLY A 233 15.16 0.75 -18.53
C GLY A 233 16.05 0.65 -19.77
N GLU A 234 17.04 -0.23 -19.74
CA GLU A 234 18.03 -0.42 -20.80
C GLU A 234 17.78 -1.73 -21.56
N GLY A 235 17.03 -1.69 -22.65
CA GLY A 235 16.56 -2.88 -23.37
C GLY A 235 15.64 -2.52 -24.53
N ASN A 236 15.25 -3.51 -25.34
CA ASN A 236 14.08 -3.33 -26.22
C ASN A 236 12.86 -3.91 -25.50
N ASP A 237 12.15 -3.07 -24.77
CA ASP A 237 11.16 -3.47 -23.77
C ASP A 237 9.75 -3.52 -24.33
N HIS A 238 8.85 -4.20 -23.61
CA HIS A 238 7.45 -4.33 -24.00
C HIS A 238 6.55 -4.12 -22.78
N VAL A 239 6.02 -2.90 -22.66
CA VAL A 239 5.01 -2.52 -21.66
C VAL A 239 3.61 -2.65 -22.27
N ASP A 240 2.71 -3.33 -21.56
CA ASP A 240 1.36 -3.70 -22.01
C ASP A 240 0.36 -3.39 -20.89
N SER A 241 0.11 -2.09 -20.64
CA SER A 241 -0.83 -1.61 -19.62
C SER A 241 -2.29 -1.72 -20.10
N SER A 242 -3.24 -1.87 -19.16
CA SER A 242 -4.65 -2.09 -19.52
C SER A 242 -5.60 -0.95 -19.14
N THR A 243 -5.58 -0.46 -17.89
CA THR A 243 -6.47 0.61 -17.45
C THR A 243 -5.90 1.38 -16.25
N GLY A 244 -5.89 2.71 -16.30
CA GLY A 244 -5.51 3.56 -15.18
C GLY A 244 -5.37 5.04 -15.50
N ASN A 245 -4.20 5.58 -15.18
CA ASN A 245 -3.59 6.84 -15.62
C ASN A 245 -2.09 6.60 -15.44
N GLU A 246 -1.45 6.02 -16.45
CA GLU A 246 -0.13 5.42 -16.35
C GLU A 246 0.95 6.47 -16.67
N VAL A 247 2.12 6.35 -16.04
CA VAL A 247 3.33 7.07 -16.43
C VAL A 247 4.37 6.05 -16.83
N ILE A 248 4.70 6.00 -18.12
CA ILE A 248 5.59 4.98 -18.70
C ILE A 248 6.84 5.67 -19.22
N LEU A 249 8.01 5.22 -18.77
CA LEU A 249 9.31 5.60 -19.30
C LEU A 249 9.91 4.32 -19.92
N GLY A 250 10.08 4.30 -21.25
CA GLY A 250 10.77 3.21 -21.95
C GLY A 250 12.24 3.16 -21.54
N GLY A 251 13.02 4.13 -22.01
CA GLY A 251 14.39 4.34 -21.56
C GLY A 251 15.37 4.31 -22.73
N ALA A 252 16.12 3.22 -22.89
CA ALA A 252 17.15 3.09 -23.92
C ALA A 252 17.02 1.78 -24.70
N GLY A 253 16.45 1.87 -25.90
CA GLY A 253 16.32 0.78 -26.87
C GLY A 253 15.18 1.03 -27.84
N ASN A 254 14.56 -0.03 -28.37
CA ASN A 254 13.48 0.10 -29.36
C ASN A 254 12.24 -0.54 -28.76
N ASP A 255 11.47 0.27 -28.06
CA ASP A 255 10.47 -0.19 -27.11
C ASP A 255 9.10 -0.32 -27.77
N LYS A 256 8.25 -1.16 -27.17
CA LYS A 256 6.82 -1.18 -27.45
C LYS A 256 6.07 -0.82 -26.17
N LEU A 257 5.52 0.38 -26.14
CA LEU A 257 4.85 0.96 -24.97
C LEU A 257 3.36 1.11 -25.26
N GLN A 258 2.52 0.66 -24.34
CA GLN A 258 1.06 0.76 -24.48
C GLN A 258 0.44 1.21 -23.16
N GLY A 259 -0.35 2.30 -23.20
CA GLY A 259 -1.00 2.91 -22.03
C GLY A 259 -2.33 2.25 -21.66
N GLY A 260 -3.20 2.08 -22.66
CA GLY A 260 -4.42 1.29 -22.53
C GLY A 260 -5.67 2.16 -22.44
N THR A 261 -6.20 2.38 -21.24
CA THR A 261 -7.35 3.28 -21.03
C THR A 261 -7.20 4.12 -19.78
N GLY A 262 -7.25 5.44 -19.92
CA GLY A 262 -6.86 6.34 -18.84
C GLY A 262 -6.38 7.65 -19.45
N ASN A 263 -5.87 8.57 -18.65
CA ASN A 263 -5.12 9.71 -19.16
C ASN A 263 -3.63 9.45 -18.92
N ASP A 264 -2.94 8.96 -19.93
CA ASP A 264 -1.61 8.38 -19.80
C ASP A 264 -0.50 9.34 -20.25
N ILE A 265 0.69 9.19 -19.66
CA ILE A 265 1.91 9.92 -20.03
C ILE A 265 3.01 8.92 -20.39
N ILE A 266 3.43 8.90 -21.65
CA ILE A 266 4.47 7.98 -22.14
C ILE A 266 5.68 8.76 -22.66
N TYR A 267 6.87 8.34 -22.23
CA TYR A 267 8.17 8.74 -22.75
C TYR A 267 8.81 7.51 -23.40
N GLY A 268 9.15 7.58 -24.68
CA GLY A 268 9.91 6.56 -25.41
C GLY A 268 11.34 6.49 -24.89
N GLY A 269 12.18 7.41 -25.36
CA GLY A 269 13.53 7.64 -24.86
C GLY A 269 14.57 7.60 -25.97
N GLU A 270 15.65 6.83 -25.79
CA GLU A 270 16.69 6.61 -26.80
C GLU A 270 16.42 5.39 -27.68
N GLY A 271 15.75 5.58 -28.82
CA GLY A 271 15.81 4.65 -29.95
C GLY A 271 14.68 4.77 -30.98
N ASN A 272 13.99 3.69 -31.34
CA ASN A 272 12.94 3.76 -32.36
C ASN A 272 11.70 3.05 -31.81
N ASP A 273 10.87 3.83 -31.14
CA ASP A 273 9.84 3.32 -30.25
C ASP A 273 8.49 3.20 -30.95
N ASN A 274 7.64 2.34 -30.39
CA ASN A 274 6.29 2.09 -30.86
C ASN A 274 5.32 2.30 -29.69
N ILE A 275 4.69 3.46 -29.68
CA ILE A 275 3.85 3.98 -28.59
C ILE A 275 2.39 3.97 -29.05
N ASP A 276 1.53 3.29 -28.28
CA ASP A 276 0.07 3.25 -28.45
C ASP A 276 -0.59 3.71 -27.14
N LEU A 277 -1.04 4.96 -27.07
CA LEU A 277 -1.63 5.53 -25.86
C LEU A 277 -2.98 4.87 -25.55
N GLY A 278 -3.84 4.74 -26.55
CA GLY A 278 -5.04 3.89 -26.51
C GLY A 278 -6.33 4.69 -26.45
N SER A 279 -6.86 4.93 -25.25
CA SER A 279 -8.08 5.75 -25.10
C SER A 279 -8.08 6.61 -23.84
N GLY A 280 -8.10 7.92 -24.03
CA GLY A 280 -7.79 8.86 -22.98
C GLY A 280 -7.86 10.32 -23.36
N SER A 281 -6.98 11.10 -22.74
CA SER A 281 -6.60 12.43 -23.18
C SER A 281 -5.12 12.50 -22.85
N ASP A 282 -4.33 11.99 -23.79
CA ASP A 282 -3.06 11.37 -23.48
C ASP A 282 -1.87 12.25 -23.88
N THR A 283 -0.68 11.91 -23.40
CA THR A 283 0.55 12.67 -23.68
C THR A 283 1.69 11.72 -24.00
N ALA A 284 2.25 11.82 -25.20
CA ALA A 284 3.42 11.05 -25.62
C ALA A 284 4.60 11.94 -26.02
N TYR A 285 5.81 11.50 -25.65
CA TYR A 285 7.09 12.02 -26.10
C TYR A 285 7.92 10.85 -26.67
N GLY A 286 8.26 10.87 -27.97
CA GLY A 286 9.17 9.88 -28.55
C GLY A 286 10.62 10.08 -28.09
N GLU A 287 11.03 11.34 -28.05
CA GLU A 287 12.37 11.83 -27.69
C GLU A 287 13.45 11.63 -28.77
N ALA A 288 14.08 10.46 -28.86
CA ALA A 288 15.34 10.29 -29.60
C ALA A 288 15.42 9.06 -30.53
N GLY A 289 14.62 9.10 -31.61
CA GLY A 289 15.00 8.50 -32.90
C GLY A 289 13.88 8.50 -33.95
N ASN A 290 13.44 7.34 -34.45
CA ASN A 290 12.44 7.31 -35.54
C ASN A 290 11.15 6.67 -35.03
N ASP A 291 10.36 7.44 -34.30
CA ASP A 291 9.31 6.89 -33.46
C ASP A 291 7.98 6.76 -34.20
N HIS A 292 7.19 5.79 -33.75
CA HIS A 292 5.82 5.56 -34.19
C HIS A 292 4.88 5.76 -33.01
N ILE A 293 4.07 6.81 -33.06
CA ILE A 293 3.19 7.20 -31.94
C ILE A 293 1.75 7.26 -32.43
N THR A 294 0.86 6.53 -31.73
CA THR A 294 -0.59 6.57 -31.93
C THR A 294 -1.26 7.06 -30.65
N GLY A 295 -2.06 8.13 -30.74
CA GLY A 295 -2.89 8.63 -29.64
C GLY A 295 -4.09 7.71 -29.39
N GLY A 296 -4.87 7.48 -30.44
CA GLY A 296 -5.96 6.51 -30.43
C GLY A 296 -7.32 7.19 -30.34
N SER A 297 -7.88 7.36 -29.14
CA SER A 297 -9.15 8.06 -28.97
C SER A 297 -9.19 8.97 -27.75
N GLY A 298 -9.27 10.27 -27.99
CA GLY A 298 -9.08 11.28 -26.95
C GLY A 298 -8.81 12.64 -27.57
N ASP A 299 -8.62 13.67 -26.75
CA ASP A 299 -7.93 14.88 -27.21
C ASP A 299 -6.46 14.75 -26.76
N ASP A 300 -5.56 14.36 -27.67
CA ASP A 300 -4.21 13.88 -27.33
C ASP A 300 -3.08 14.88 -27.67
N TYR A 301 -1.94 14.78 -26.97
CA TYR A 301 -0.71 15.52 -27.26
C TYR A 301 0.44 14.57 -27.61
N LEU A 302 0.96 14.66 -28.84
CA LEU A 302 2.03 13.80 -29.34
C LEU A 302 3.24 14.66 -29.72
N ASP A 303 4.39 14.48 -29.10
CA ASP A 303 5.66 15.07 -29.53
C ASP A 303 6.62 13.98 -30.00
N GLY A 304 6.97 13.97 -31.28
CA GLY A 304 7.96 13.05 -31.82
C GLY A 304 9.37 13.30 -31.30
N GLY A 305 9.69 14.53 -30.87
CA GLY A 305 11.03 14.88 -30.40
C GLY A 305 12.01 15.14 -31.56
N SER A 306 13.01 14.28 -31.70
CA SER A 306 14.12 14.44 -32.65
C SER A 306 14.13 13.35 -33.74
N ASP A 307 14.95 13.53 -34.77
CA ASP A 307 14.97 12.66 -35.96
C ASP A 307 13.65 12.61 -36.77
N THR A 308 13.02 11.46 -37.05
CA THR A 308 12.00 11.32 -38.12
C THR A 308 10.83 10.41 -37.76
N ASP A 309 9.75 11.05 -37.33
CA ASP A 309 8.63 10.38 -36.65
C ASP A 309 7.40 10.18 -37.52
N SER A 310 6.57 9.23 -37.10
CA SER A 310 5.26 8.92 -37.67
C SER A 310 4.18 8.98 -36.60
N LEU A 311 3.48 10.12 -36.54
CA LEU A 311 2.49 10.45 -35.51
C LEU A 311 1.06 10.32 -36.05
N PHE A 312 0.18 9.71 -35.27
CA PHE A 312 -1.24 9.51 -35.60
C PHE A 312 -2.09 9.89 -34.39
N GLY A 313 -2.79 11.02 -34.44
CA GLY A 313 -3.68 11.46 -33.36
C GLY A 313 -4.80 10.45 -33.13
N GLY A 314 -5.56 10.15 -34.18
CA GLY A 314 -6.60 9.11 -34.15
C GLY A 314 -7.99 9.73 -34.17
N SER A 315 -8.69 9.74 -33.03
CA SER A 315 -10.03 10.31 -32.95
C SER A 315 -10.24 11.27 -31.78
N GLY A 316 -10.04 12.57 -32.07
CA GLY A 316 -10.56 13.68 -31.28
C GLY A 316 -9.98 15.01 -31.76
N THR A 317 -9.38 15.79 -30.86
CA THR A 317 -8.82 17.12 -31.15
C THR A 317 -7.33 17.17 -30.80
N ASP A 318 -6.53 16.51 -31.63
CA ASP A 318 -5.15 16.18 -31.28
C ASP A 318 -4.15 17.30 -31.60
N THR A 319 -3.03 17.30 -30.88
CA THR A 319 -1.91 18.21 -31.08
C THR A 319 -0.64 17.42 -31.32
N CYS A 320 -0.18 17.34 -32.56
CA CYS A 320 1.16 16.84 -32.88
C CYS A 320 2.21 17.96 -32.87
N VAL A 321 3.37 17.65 -32.30
CA VAL A 321 4.66 18.31 -32.53
C VAL A 321 5.58 17.27 -33.17
N SER A 322 6.29 17.65 -34.23
CA SER A 322 7.25 16.76 -34.91
C SER A 322 8.55 17.52 -35.13
N GLY A 323 9.66 16.79 -35.04
CA GLY A 323 11.01 17.36 -35.04
C GLY A 323 11.44 18.03 -36.35
N GLU A 324 12.71 18.42 -36.40
CA GLU A 324 13.31 19.15 -37.53
C GLU A 324 13.28 18.36 -38.88
N ASN A 325 12.96 17.05 -38.87
CA ASN A 325 12.93 16.19 -40.08
C ASN A 325 11.61 15.39 -40.26
N LEU A 326 10.47 16.08 -40.20
CA LEU A 326 9.10 15.66 -40.59
C LEU A 326 8.94 14.43 -41.53
N ASN A 327 8.03 13.51 -41.18
CA ASN A 327 7.36 12.63 -42.15
C ASN A 327 5.81 12.69 -42.12
N SER A 328 5.15 12.50 -40.98
CA SER A 328 3.67 12.68 -40.90
C SER A 328 3.13 12.90 -39.49
N CYS A 329 2.18 13.84 -39.38
CA CYS A 329 1.13 13.82 -38.38
C CYS A 329 -0.21 13.67 -39.12
N GLU A 330 -0.98 12.62 -38.84
CA GLU A 330 -2.38 12.49 -39.28
C GLU A 330 -3.33 12.80 -38.11
N ILE A 331 -4.26 13.74 -38.35
CA ILE A 331 -5.37 14.19 -37.48
C ILE A 331 -6.65 14.20 -38.32
#